data_AF-K9Z8S7-F1
#
_entry.id   AF-K9Z8S7-F1
#
_cell.length_a   1.000
_cell.length_b   1.000
_cell.length_c   1.000
_cell.angle_alpha   90.00
_cell.angle_beta   90.00
_cell.angle_gamma   90.00
#
_symmetry.space_group_name_H-M   'P 1'
#
loop_
_entity.id
_entity.type
_entity.pdbx_description
1 polymer ?
#
loop_
_entity_poly.entity_id
_entity_poly.type
_entity_poly.pdbx_seq_one_letter_code
_entity_poly.pdbx_strand_id
1 'polypeptide(L)'
;MTTRFSNELYFTDGSIGELKTVTTWNVWDCASMQWTGSPPVVLRNILLAGLHPRLLMAIGEIQKTDTNPNLLNPFVPSNYPKQYLDLASNSRTHGRFTFNQNPIGSYYYGEDWKRIIYGSIVHTGCKKLIYKDIYYLVVDDENRDENGDYMDDPVNNYHWFTGDSHAKASAELMELLGLPRDKDGVINHIGGFVDVRKPIQFRAAFFGKWVGKGTIAHNPVLDITYDGSIIQGLEEEAKIDLVIPLSSLKGNKPKLGVHKGKILMGLVFEAEKRKAKPGWMLFHIKSV
;
A
#
# COMPACT_ATOMS: atom_id res chain seq x y z
N MET A 1 19.27 -12.20 -11.44
CA MET A 1 18.31 -11.50 -10.56
C MET A 1 17.01 -12.25 -10.59
N THR A 2 16.43 -12.54 -9.43
CA THR A 2 15.23 -13.36 -9.38
C THR A 2 14.39 -12.92 -8.20
N THR A 3 13.17 -12.47 -8.48
CA THR A 3 12.11 -12.48 -7.49
C THR A 3 11.74 -13.94 -7.24
N ARG A 4 11.93 -14.43 -6.02
CA ARG A 4 11.26 -15.65 -5.57
C ARG A 4 9.83 -15.26 -5.23
N PHE A 5 8.88 -15.91 -5.87
CA PHE A 5 7.46 -15.61 -5.76
C PHE A 5 6.72 -16.91 -5.50
N SER A 6 5.96 -16.97 -4.42
CA SER A 6 4.99 -18.04 -4.19
C SER A 6 3.60 -17.44 -4.03
N ASN A 7 2.61 -18.10 -4.61
CA ASN A 7 1.21 -17.75 -4.50
C ASN A 7 0.47 -18.93 -3.90
N GLU A 8 -0.09 -18.73 -2.72
CA GLU A 8 -0.92 -19.70 -2.01
C GLU A 8 -2.37 -19.29 -2.19
N LEU A 9 -3.12 -20.07 -2.97
CA LEU A 9 -4.53 -19.83 -3.19
C LEU A 9 -5.31 -20.29 -1.95
N TYR A 10 -6.16 -19.44 -1.39
CA TYR A 10 -7.11 -19.87 -0.37
C TYR A 10 -8.38 -20.45 -1.00
N PHE A 11 -8.71 -20.03 -2.23
CA PHE A 11 -9.77 -20.59 -3.04
C PHE A 11 -9.25 -20.92 -4.45
N THR A 12 -9.74 -22.02 -5.02
CA THR A 12 -9.29 -22.52 -6.34
C THR A 12 -9.59 -21.57 -7.49
N ASP A 13 -10.56 -20.67 -7.34
CA ASP A 13 -10.90 -19.65 -8.32
C ASP A 13 -9.92 -18.46 -8.34
N GLY A 14 -8.96 -18.42 -7.40
CA GLY A 14 -8.00 -17.31 -7.29
C GLY A 14 -8.63 -16.00 -6.85
N SER A 15 -9.83 -16.02 -6.26
CA SER A 15 -10.47 -14.84 -5.69
C SER A 15 -9.71 -14.30 -4.48
N ILE A 16 -9.13 -15.19 -3.68
CA ILE A 16 -8.36 -14.86 -2.47
C ILE A 16 -7.09 -15.71 -2.41
N GLY A 17 -5.98 -15.09 -2.00
CA GLY A 17 -4.76 -15.81 -1.71
C GLY A 17 -3.71 -14.96 -1.01
N GLU A 18 -2.58 -15.60 -0.72
CA GLU A 18 -1.42 -15.01 -0.06
C GLU A 18 -0.22 -15.05 -1.00
N LEU A 19 0.53 -13.95 -1.03
CA LEU A 19 1.79 -13.87 -1.76
C LEU A 19 2.97 -13.84 -0.78
N LYS A 20 4.01 -14.60 -1.08
CA LYS A 20 5.32 -14.45 -0.43
C LYS A 20 6.33 -14.09 -1.50
N THR A 21 7.03 -12.98 -1.29
CA THR A 21 8.00 -12.47 -2.24
C THR A 21 9.33 -12.21 -1.58
N VAL A 22 10.41 -12.59 -2.25
CA VAL A 22 11.78 -12.20 -1.90
C VAL A 22 12.44 -11.73 -3.18
N THR A 23 12.74 -10.43 -3.24
CA THR A 23 13.46 -9.85 -4.37
C THR A 23 14.82 -9.34 -3.93
N THR A 24 15.80 -9.46 -4.81
CA THR A 24 17.18 -9.06 -4.57
C THR A 24 17.61 -8.16 -5.72
N TRP A 25 17.94 -6.92 -5.41
CA TRP A 25 18.32 -5.90 -6.39
C TRP A 25 19.73 -5.40 -6.12
N ASN A 26 20.51 -5.32 -7.21
CA ASN A 26 21.85 -4.77 -7.16
C ASN A 26 21.79 -3.25 -7.01
N VAL A 27 22.84 -2.69 -6.41
CA VAL A 27 22.98 -1.25 -6.21
C VAL A 27 23.97 -0.70 -7.23
N TRP A 28 23.51 0.29 -8.00
CA TRP A 28 24.26 1.10 -8.93
C TRP A 28 24.64 2.40 -8.23
N ASP A 29 25.93 2.73 -8.24
CA ASP A 29 26.39 4.05 -7.81
C ASP A 29 26.19 5.03 -8.97
N CYS A 30 25.25 5.95 -8.81
CA CYS A 30 24.90 6.93 -9.83
C CYS A 30 26.04 7.91 -10.13
N ALA A 31 26.92 8.19 -9.16
CA ALA A 31 28.03 9.12 -9.33
C ALA A 31 29.21 8.46 -10.06
N SER A 32 29.58 7.24 -9.66
CA SER A 32 30.69 6.52 -10.31
C SER A 32 30.29 5.69 -11.53
N MET A 33 28.99 5.62 -11.85
CA MET A 33 28.42 4.90 -13.00
C MET A 33 28.89 3.45 -13.08
N GLN A 34 28.81 2.74 -11.96
CA GLN A 34 29.19 1.33 -11.88
C GLN A 34 28.34 0.60 -10.83
N TRP A 35 28.28 -0.73 -10.96
CA TRP A 35 27.72 -1.56 -9.90
C TRP A 35 28.59 -1.45 -8.64
N THR A 36 27.94 -1.23 -7.50
CA THR A 36 28.65 -1.25 -6.22
C THR A 36 29.11 -2.67 -5.90
N GLY A 37 30.22 -2.79 -5.16
CA GLY A 37 30.63 -4.06 -4.52
C GLY A 37 29.84 -4.39 -3.26
N SER A 38 28.89 -3.55 -2.87
CA SER A 38 28.06 -3.72 -1.67
C SER A 38 27.11 -4.92 -1.82
N PRO A 39 26.71 -5.54 -0.70
CA PRO A 39 25.66 -6.55 -0.73
C PRO A 39 24.38 -6.01 -1.40
N PRO A 40 23.69 -6.82 -2.20
CA PRO A 40 22.46 -6.39 -2.85
C PRO A 40 21.36 -6.12 -1.81
N VAL A 41 20.43 -5.24 -2.16
CA VAL A 41 19.27 -4.94 -1.32
C VAL A 41 18.28 -6.10 -1.44
N VAL A 42 17.95 -6.72 -0.30
CA VAL A 42 16.95 -7.80 -0.25
C VAL A 42 15.66 -7.27 0.36
N LEU A 43 14.59 -7.29 -0.43
CA LEU A 43 13.26 -6.85 -0.01
C LEU A 43 12.32 -8.04 0.05
N ARG A 44 11.52 -8.09 1.11
CA ARG A 44 10.57 -9.19 1.37
C ARG A 44 9.17 -8.64 1.42
N ASN A 45 8.24 -9.35 0.81
CA ASN A 45 6.80 -9.07 0.91
C ASN A 45 6.49 -7.59 0.65
N ILE A 46 7.04 -7.05 -0.43
CA ILE A 46 6.71 -5.70 -0.90
C ILE A 46 5.64 -5.79 -1.97
N LEU A 47 4.72 -4.82 -2.02
CA LEU A 47 3.65 -4.79 -3.03
C LEU A 47 4.22 -4.82 -4.45
N LEU A 48 5.35 -4.14 -4.69
CA LEU A 48 5.96 -4.05 -6.02
C LEU A 48 6.34 -5.41 -6.60
N ALA A 49 6.93 -6.29 -5.80
CA ALA A 49 7.29 -7.64 -6.21
C ALA A 49 6.05 -8.55 -6.33
N GLY A 50 4.98 -8.25 -5.58
CA GLY A 50 3.70 -8.93 -5.73
C GLY A 50 2.97 -8.57 -7.02
N LEU A 51 3.01 -7.29 -7.41
CA LEU A 51 2.35 -6.76 -8.60
C LEU A 51 3.15 -7.05 -9.87
N HIS A 52 4.48 -6.93 -9.82
CA HIS A 52 5.37 -7.02 -10.96
C HIS A 52 6.51 -8.02 -10.72
N PRO A 53 6.23 -9.32 -10.53
CA PRO A 53 7.23 -10.30 -10.09
C PRO A 53 8.37 -10.53 -11.10
N ARG A 54 8.13 -10.25 -12.38
CA ARG A 54 9.09 -10.46 -13.48
C ARG A 54 9.96 -9.26 -13.79
N LEU A 55 9.77 -8.16 -13.05
CA LEU A 55 10.36 -6.89 -13.40
C LEU A 55 11.80 -6.78 -12.88
N LEU A 56 12.70 -6.41 -13.78
CA LEU A 56 14.13 -6.27 -13.49
C LEU A 56 14.42 -4.85 -13.02
N MET A 57 14.75 -4.71 -11.74
CA MET A 57 15.04 -3.42 -11.12
C MET A 57 16.48 -3.33 -10.65
N ALA A 58 16.99 -2.10 -10.68
CA ALA A 58 18.22 -1.70 -10.01
C ALA A 58 17.91 -0.63 -8.96
N ILE A 59 18.70 -0.60 -7.88
CA ILE A 59 18.71 0.54 -6.97
C ILE A 59 19.81 1.49 -7.41
N GLY A 60 19.46 2.70 -7.82
CA GLY A 60 20.44 3.78 -7.96
C GLY A 60 20.63 4.47 -6.61
N GLU A 61 21.87 4.62 -6.19
CA GLU A 61 22.25 5.30 -4.96
C GLU A 61 23.03 6.57 -5.29
N ILE A 62 22.66 7.66 -4.62
CA ILE A 62 23.33 8.95 -4.67
C ILE A 62 23.61 9.38 -3.23
N GLN A 63 24.72 10.08 -3.00
CA GLN A 63 24.98 10.65 -1.67
C GLN A 63 23.90 11.69 -1.35
N LYS A 64 23.50 11.77 -0.08
CA LYS A 64 22.46 12.74 0.34
C LYS A 64 22.87 14.19 0.09
N THR A 65 24.18 14.45 0.07
CA THR A 65 24.77 15.76 -0.17
C THR A 65 24.83 16.12 -1.65
N ASP A 66 24.64 15.15 -2.55
CA ASP A 66 24.62 15.42 -3.99
C ASP A 66 23.29 16.07 -4.37
N THR A 67 23.38 17.28 -4.90
CA THR A 67 22.24 18.06 -5.41
C THR A 67 22.14 18.02 -6.93
N ASN A 68 23.06 17.32 -7.61
CA ASN A 68 23.07 17.24 -9.08
C ASN A 68 21.95 16.30 -9.59
N PRO A 69 20.88 16.83 -10.21
CA PRO A 69 19.78 16.00 -10.67
C PRO A 69 20.15 15.09 -11.84
N ASN A 70 21.22 15.40 -12.58
CA ASN A 70 21.67 14.59 -13.73
C ASN A 70 22.16 13.19 -13.33
N LEU A 71 22.46 12.97 -12.05
CA LEU A 71 22.80 11.64 -11.52
C LEU A 71 21.62 10.66 -11.58
N LEU A 72 20.41 11.16 -11.82
CA LEU A 72 19.20 10.37 -12.02
C LEU A 72 18.88 10.08 -13.49
N ASN A 73 19.73 10.51 -14.41
CA ASN A 73 19.52 10.25 -15.84
C ASN A 73 19.58 8.74 -16.15
N PRO A 74 18.88 8.30 -17.21
CA PRO A 74 18.93 6.91 -17.63
C PRO A 74 20.36 6.44 -17.93
N PHE A 75 20.68 5.19 -17.58
CA PHE A 75 22.02 4.60 -17.76
C PHE A 75 21.93 3.19 -18.36
N VAL A 76 23.05 2.69 -18.91
CA VAL A 76 23.15 1.35 -19.51
C VAL A 76 24.31 0.59 -18.85
N PRO A 77 24.06 -0.27 -17.85
CA PRO A 77 25.11 -1.07 -17.26
C PRO A 77 25.59 -2.16 -18.23
N SER A 78 26.85 -2.57 -18.09
CA SER A 78 27.38 -3.73 -18.83
C SER A 78 26.55 -4.98 -18.53
N ASN A 79 26.20 -5.74 -19.58
CA ASN A 79 25.37 -6.95 -19.52
C ASN A 79 24.00 -6.75 -18.84
N TYR A 80 23.42 -5.56 -18.93
CA TYR A 80 22.13 -5.21 -18.32
C TYR A 80 21.30 -4.31 -19.25
N PRO A 81 19.96 -4.41 -19.26
CA PRO A 81 19.13 -3.51 -20.06
C PRO A 81 19.28 -2.05 -19.63
N LYS A 82 19.02 -1.10 -20.54
CA LYS A 82 18.95 0.32 -20.20
C LYS A 82 17.98 0.56 -19.04
N GLN A 83 18.37 1.38 -18.09
CA GLN A 83 17.68 1.65 -16.84
C GLN A 83 17.17 3.08 -16.82
N TYR A 84 15.90 3.26 -16.48
CA TYR A 84 15.23 4.56 -16.38
C TYR A 84 14.72 4.77 -14.95
N LEU A 85 14.84 6.00 -14.45
CA LEU A 85 14.30 6.36 -13.14
C LEU A 85 12.78 6.11 -13.12
N ASP A 86 12.31 5.42 -12.08
CA ASP A 86 10.91 5.07 -11.97
C ASP A 86 10.31 5.49 -10.62
N LEU A 87 10.81 4.91 -9.54
CA LEU A 87 10.30 5.09 -8.19
C LEU A 87 11.42 5.50 -7.24
N ALA A 88 11.08 5.79 -5.99
CA ALA A 88 12.10 5.87 -4.94
C ALA A 88 11.63 5.22 -3.65
N SER A 89 12.61 4.66 -2.93
CA SER A 89 12.44 4.13 -1.58
C SER A 89 13.33 4.93 -0.66
N ASN A 90 12.76 5.58 0.36
CA ASN A 90 13.56 6.36 1.32
C ASN A 90 14.36 7.51 0.68
N SER A 91 13.87 8.11 -0.43
CA SER A 91 14.54 9.24 -1.11
C SER A 91 14.90 10.39 -0.17
N ARG A 92 14.03 10.67 0.81
CA ARG A 92 14.24 11.73 1.82
C ARG A 92 15.40 11.48 2.78
N THR A 93 15.78 10.22 3.00
CA THR A 93 16.72 9.84 4.06
C THR A 93 17.96 9.14 3.57
N HIS A 94 17.99 8.55 2.37
CA HIS A 94 19.15 7.76 1.91
C HIS A 94 19.51 7.93 0.42
N GLY A 95 18.83 8.81 -0.34
CA GLY A 95 19.19 9.05 -1.75
C GLY A 95 19.08 7.81 -2.65
N ARG A 96 18.16 6.89 -2.31
CA ARG A 96 17.95 5.64 -3.06
C ARG A 96 16.72 5.73 -3.96
N PHE A 97 16.95 5.39 -5.22
CA PHE A 97 15.97 5.44 -6.28
C PHE A 97 15.91 4.07 -6.96
N THR A 98 14.75 3.75 -7.51
CA THR A 98 14.54 2.49 -8.22
C THR A 98 14.49 2.79 -9.70
N PHE A 99 15.33 2.08 -10.44
CA PHE A 99 15.41 2.15 -11.89
C PHE A 99 14.93 0.84 -12.50
N ASN A 100 14.35 0.93 -13.69
CA ASN A 100 13.84 -0.20 -14.44
C ASN A 100 13.87 0.09 -15.94
N GLN A 101 13.90 -0.96 -16.76
CA GLN A 101 13.84 -0.85 -18.22
C GLN A 101 12.51 -0.26 -18.70
N ASN A 102 11.40 -0.65 -18.08
CA ASN A 102 10.05 -0.24 -18.47
C ASN A 102 9.34 0.39 -17.26
N PRO A 103 9.54 1.69 -16.97
CA PRO A 103 8.97 2.35 -15.80
C PRO A 103 7.48 2.07 -15.61
N ILE A 104 7.09 1.69 -14.41
CA ILE A 104 5.71 1.30 -14.05
C ILE A 104 5.02 2.31 -13.14
N GLY A 105 5.75 3.30 -12.61
CA GLY A 105 5.21 4.30 -11.70
C GLY A 105 4.08 5.11 -12.33
N SER A 106 4.15 5.42 -13.63
CA SER A 106 3.10 6.18 -14.30
C SER A 106 1.73 5.48 -14.30
N TYR A 107 1.71 4.15 -14.23
CA TYR A 107 0.45 3.39 -14.13
C TYR A 107 -0.33 3.70 -12.85
N TYR A 108 0.36 4.07 -11.77
CA TYR A 108 -0.24 4.28 -10.45
C TYR A 108 -0.30 5.75 -10.04
N TYR A 109 0.60 6.58 -10.56
CA TYR A 109 0.75 7.97 -10.15
C TYR A 109 0.55 8.99 -11.28
N GLY A 110 0.33 8.54 -12.51
CA GLY A 110 0.36 9.38 -13.70
C GLY A 110 1.79 9.86 -14.02
N GLU A 111 1.93 10.83 -14.91
CA GLU A 111 3.23 11.45 -15.26
C GLU A 111 3.82 12.34 -14.14
N ASP A 112 3.30 12.22 -12.93
CA ASP A 112 3.61 13.07 -11.79
C ASP A 112 4.85 12.57 -11.01
N TRP A 113 5.67 13.52 -10.53
CA TRP A 113 6.81 13.29 -9.63
C TRP A 113 6.39 12.63 -8.30
N LYS A 114 5.08 12.61 -7.99
CA LYS A 114 4.49 11.81 -6.91
C LYS A 114 5.02 10.38 -6.84
N ARG A 115 5.36 9.73 -7.96
CA ARG A 115 5.96 8.38 -7.97
C ARG A 115 7.31 8.29 -7.24
N ILE A 116 8.08 9.40 -7.20
CA ILE A 116 9.33 9.52 -6.45
C ILE A 116 9.08 9.73 -4.95
N ILE A 117 8.04 10.49 -4.58
CA ILE A 117 7.70 10.72 -3.17
C ILE A 117 7.08 9.48 -2.54
N TYR A 118 6.12 8.90 -3.24
CA TYR A 118 5.21 7.89 -2.73
C TYR A 118 5.58 6.48 -3.18
N GLY A 119 6.62 6.31 -4.00
CA GLY A 119 7.14 5.01 -4.40
C GLY A 119 7.49 4.10 -3.21
N SER A 120 7.81 4.69 -2.05
CA SER A 120 8.03 3.95 -0.80
C SER A 120 6.84 3.08 -0.39
N ILE A 121 5.61 3.40 -0.81
CA ILE A 121 4.39 2.61 -0.54
C ILE A 121 4.55 1.20 -1.08
N VAL A 122 4.98 1.06 -2.33
CA VAL A 122 5.12 -0.25 -2.98
C VAL A 122 6.42 -0.97 -2.61
N HIS A 123 7.39 -0.26 -2.00
CA HIS A 123 8.66 -0.79 -1.50
C HIS A 123 8.62 -1.18 -0.02
N THR A 124 7.61 -0.77 0.73
CA THR A 124 7.51 -1.06 2.17
C THR A 124 7.35 -2.57 2.36
N GLY A 125 8.28 -3.18 3.10
CA GLY A 125 8.17 -4.59 3.50
C GLY A 125 6.96 -4.80 4.40
N CYS A 126 6.12 -5.77 4.03
CA CYS A 126 4.93 -6.14 4.78
C CYS A 126 5.17 -7.45 5.54
N LYS A 127 4.60 -7.59 6.74
CA LYS A 127 4.56 -8.87 7.47
C LYS A 127 3.82 -9.93 6.64
N LYS A 128 2.73 -9.53 5.97
CA LYS A 128 1.88 -10.39 5.14
C LYS A 128 1.45 -9.65 3.88
N LEU A 129 1.32 -10.36 2.75
CA LEU A 129 0.65 -9.86 1.54
C LEU A 129 -0.50 -10.79 1.17
N ILE A 130 -1.69 -10.23 1.05
CA ILE A 130 -2.87 -10.95 0.56
C ILE A 130 -3.42 -10.27 -0.68
N TYR A 131 -4.14 -10.99 -1.52
CA TYR A 131 -5.06 -10.39 -2.47
C TYR A 131 -6.47 -10.96 -2.26
N LYS A 132 -7.47 -10.12 -2.51
CA LYS A 132 -8.89 -10.48 -2.46
C LYS A 132 -9.65 -9.72 -3.54
N ASP A 133 -10.57 -10.39 -4.22
CA ASP A 133 -11.64 -9.73 -4.97
C ASP A 133 -12.61 -9.12 -3.96
N ILE A 134 -12.62 -7.79 -3.87
CA ILE A 134 -13.41 -7.05 -2.89
C ILE A 134 -14.34 -6.04 -3.55
N TYR A 135 -15.42 -5.71 -2.85
CA TYR A 135 -16.07 -4.42 -3.01
C TYR A 135 -15.43 -3.41 -2.06
N TYR A 136 -15.07 -2.25 -2.59
CA TYR A 136 -14.51 -1.17 -1.79
C TYR A 136 -15.20 0.15 -2.10
N LEU A 137 -15.41 0.95 -1.06
CA LEU A 137 -16.04 2.25 -1.12
C LEU A 137 -14.98 3.35 -0.97
N VAL A 138 -14.92 4.27 -1.94
CA VAL A 138 -14.04 5.44 -1.86
C VAL A 138 -14.83 6.63 -1.32
N VAL A 139 -14.32 7.23 -0.25
CA VAL A 139 -14.96 8.33 0.50
C VAL A 139 -14.04 9.55 0.57
N ASP A 140 -14.60 10.72 0.84
CA ASP A 140 -13.85 11.97 1.03
C ASP A 140 -13.84 12.36 2.51
N ASP A 141 -12.73 12.08 3.18
CA ASP A 141 -12.55 12.34 4.61
C ASP A 141 -12.49 13.83 4.98
N GLU A 142 -12.44 14.73 3.99
CA GLU A 142 -12.50 16.18 4.20
C GLU A 142 -13.91 16.75 3.94
N ASN A 143 -14.85 15.96 3.40
CA ASN A 143 -16.17 16.44 3.04
C ASN A 143 -17.02 16.84 4.27
N ARG A 144 -17.88 17.84 4.07
CA ARG A 144 -18.87 18.32 5.04
C ARG A 144 -20.25 18.41 4.38
N ASP A 145 -21.29 18.24 5.18
CA ASP A 145 -22.66 18.51 4.73
C ASP A 145 -22.99 20.02 4.77
N GLU A 146 -24.25 20.35 4.46
CA GLU A 146 -24.76 21.73 4.46
C GLU A 146 -24.76 22.41 5.84
N ASN A 147 -24.71 21.62 6.93
CA ASN A 147 -24.62 22.12 8.30
C ASN A 147 -23.17 22.24 8.78
N GLY A 148 -22.19 21.82 7.98
CA GLY A 148 -20.78 21.82 8.33
C GLY A 148 -20.34 20.60 9.14
N ASP A 149 -21.19 19.58 9.26
CA ASP A 149 -20.88 18.31 9.93
C ASP A 149 -20.13 17.37 8.99
N TYR A 150 -19.30 16.48 9.56
CA TYR A 150 -18.55 15.49 8.78
C TYR A 150 -19.49 14.49 8.12
N MET A 151 -19.40 14.39 6.79
CA MET A 151 -20.13 13.43 5.97
C MET A 151 -19.17 12.90 4.90
N ASP A 152 -18.40 11.88 5.23
CA ASP A 152 -17.31 11.41 4.37
C ASP A 152 -17.79 10.66 3.12
N ASP A 153 -19.00 10.10 3.13
CA ASP A 153 -19.64 9.52 1.94
C ASP A 153 -20.86 10.32 1.49
N PRO A 154 -20.65 11.40 0.71
CA PRO A 154 -21.75 12.19 0.15
C PRO A 154 -22.52 11.44 -0.96
N VAL A 155 -21.99 10.33 -1.48
CA VAL A 155 -22.64 9.57 -2.56
C VAL A 155 -23.77 8.71 -2.00
N ASN A 156 -23.55 8.05 -0.85
CA ASN A 156 -24.56 7.24 -0.18
C ASN A 156 -25.16 7.92 1.05
N ASN A 157 -24.83 9.20 1.29
CA ASN A 157 -25.32 10.00 2.42
C ASN A 157 -25.10 9.31 3.78
N TYR A 158 -23.88 8.85 4.02
CA TYR A 158 -23.51 8.13 5.24
C TYR A 158 -22.17 8.62 5.79
N HIS A 159 -22.03 8.64 7.12
CA HIS A 159 -20.76 8.94 7.77
C HIS A 159 -20.08 7.66 8.28
N TRP A 160 -18.99 7.25 7.62
CA TRP A 160 -18.19 6.07 7.95
C TRP A 160 -17.13 6.30 9.02
N PHE A 161 -17.04 7.52 9.55
CA PHE A 161 -16.05 7.93 10.55
C PHE A 161 -14.60 7.69 10.08
N THR A 162 -14.33 7.89 8.80
CA THR A 162 -12.96 7.95 8.27
C THR A 162 -12.27 9.26 8.66
N GLY A 163 -10.98 9.34 8.39
CA GLY A 163 -10.15 10.53 8.64
C GLY A 163 -8.86 10.45 7.83
N ASP A 164 -7.92 11.38 8.03
CA ASP A 164 -6.68 11.43 7.23
C ASP A 164 -5.94 10.10 7.25
N SER A 165 -6.04 9.37 6.15
CA SER A 165 -5.47 8.06 5.93
C SER A 165 -5.95 6.98 6.93
N HIS A 166 -7.18 7.11 7.44
CA HIS A 166 -7.84 6.17 8.37
C HIS A 166 -9.03 5.47 7.70
N ALA A 167 -8.77 4.30 7.12
CA ALA A 167 -9.75 3.44 6.45
C ALA A 167 -10.54 2.56 7.45
N LYS A 168 -11.65 1.96 6.98
CA LYS A 168 -12.44 0.95 7.69
C LYS A 168 -12.51 -0.37 6.93
N ALA A 169 -12.58 -1.50 7.63
CA ALA A 169 -12.76 -2.82 7.02
C ALA A 169 -13.78 -3.68 7.76
N SER A 170 -14.33 -4.66 7.03
CA SER A 170 -15.06 -5.79 7.60
C SER A 170 -14.15 -6.66 8.49
N ALA A 171 -14.76 -7.42 9.40
CA ALA A 171 -14.01 -8.35 10.24
C ALA A 171 -13.23 -9.38 9.40
N GLU A 172 -13.86 -9.90 8.35
CA GLU A 172 -13.25 -10.88 7.44
C GLU A 172 -11.97 -10.34 6.77
N LEU A 173 -11.98 -9.10 6.30
CA LEU A 173 -10.78 -8.49 5.69
C LEU A 173 -9.69 -8.24 6.74
N MET A 174 -10.07 -7.79 7.94
CA MET A 174 -9.13 -7.62 9.06
C MET A 174 -8.46 -8.94 9.45
N GLU A 175 -9.22 -10.04 9.50
CA GLU A 175 -8.72 -11.38 9.79
C GLU A 175 -7.77 -11.88 8.70
N LEU A 176 -8.12 -11.69 7.43
CA LEU A 176 -7.27 -12.06 6.30
C LEU A 176 -5.91 -11.33 6.33
N LEU A 177 -5.90 -10.06 6.73
CA LEU A 177 -4.67 -9.27 6.90
C LEU A 177 -3.88 -9.66 8.15
N GLY A 178 -4.57 -10.05 9.22
CA GLY A 178 -4.02 -10.22 10.56
C GLY A 178 -3.61 -11.64 10.98
N LEU A 179 -4.13 -12.71 10.38
CA LEU A 179 -3.77 -14.10 10.74
C LEU A 179 -3.49 -15.00 9.52
N PRO A 180 -2.68 -16.06 9.68
CA PRO A 180 -2.66 -17.17 8.72
C PRO A 180 -4.00 -17.91 8.75
N ARG A 181 -4.61 -18.14 7.58
CA ARG A 181 -5.60 -19.22 7.42
C ARG A 181 -4.84 -20.55 7.39
N ASP A 182 -5.43 -21.63 7.89
CA ASP A 182 -4.91 -22.95 7.56
C ASP A 182 -5.20 -23.32 6.10
N LYS A 183 -4.60 -24.42 5.65
CA LYS A 183 -4.72 -24.90 4.27
C LYS A 183 -6.13 -25.36 3.89
N ASP A 184 -7.01 -25.52 4.88
CA ASP A 184 -8.39 -25.98 4.68
C ASP A 184 -9.39 -24.81 4.66
N GLY A 185 -8.89 -23.57 4.70
CA GLY A 185 -9.71 -22.36 4.67
C GLY A 185 -10.47 -22.09 5.96
N VAL A 186 -10.18 -22.85 7.03
CA VAL A 186 -10.80 -22.71 8.34
C VAL A 186 -10.00 -21.69 9.15
N ILE A 187 -10.70 -20.73 9.74
CA ILE A 187 -10.10 -19.85 10.75
C ILE A 187 -9.84 -20.72 11.98
N ASN A 188 -8.59 -21.14 12.19
CA ASN A 188 -8.22 -21.82 13.42
C ASN A 188 -8.41 -20.88 14.60
N HIS A 189 -9.53 -20.99 15.29
CA HIS A 189 -9.80 -20.31 16.57
C HIS A 189 -8.90 -20.82 17.72
N ILE A 190 -8.01 -21.76 17.47
CA ILE A 190 -7.13 -22.38 18.45
C ILE A 190 -5.70 -21.87 18.23
N GLY A 191 -5.47 -20.59 18.56
CA GLY A 191 -4.13 -20.00 18.50
C GLY A 191 -4.08 -18.50 18.24
N GLY A 192 -4.74 -17.70 19.08
CA GLY A 192 -4.60 -16.24 19.08
C GLY A 192 -5.82 -15.53 18.53
N PHE A 193 -6.61 -14.93 19.42
CA PHE A 193 -7.70 -14.03 19.05
C PHE A 193 -7.17 -12.89 18.16
N VAL A 194 -7.77 -12.69 16.98
CA VAL A 194 -7.70 -11.40 16.28
C VAL A 194 -8.41 -10.40 17.17
N ASP A 195 -7.66 -9.47 17.75
CA ASP A 195 -8.30 -8.28 18.29
C ASP A 195 -8.68 -7.42 17.09
N VAL A 196 -9.83 -7.70 16.47
CA VAL A 196 -10.38 -6.94 15.33
C VAL A 196 -10.47 -5.45 15.63
N ARG A 197 -10.48 -5.11 16.93
CA ARG A 197 -10.44 -3.73 17.45
C ARG A 197 -9.06 -3.08 17.35
N LYS A 198 -8.00 -3.82 17.05
CA LYS A 198 -6.65 -3.25 16.85
C LYS A 198 -6.51 -2.73 15.44
N PRO A 199 -6.29 -1.41 15.27
CA PRO A 199 -5.98 -0.88 13.96
C PRO A 199 -4.63 -1.43 13.46
N ILE A 200 -4.52 -1.59 12.14
CA ILE A 200 -3.29 -2.03 11.48
C ILE A 200 -2.82 -0.99 10.46
N GLN A 201 -1.52 -0.82 10.31
CA GLN A 201 -0.94 -0.05 9.22
C GLN A 201 -0.91 -0.91 7.97
N PHE A 202 -1.50 -0.41 6.89
CA PHE A 202 -1.63 -1.14 5.64
C PHE A 202 -0.96 -0.43 4.45
N ARG A 203 -0.73 -1.23 3.42
CA ARG A 203 -0.47 -0.80 2.04
C ARG A 203 -1.49 -1.52 1.16
N ALA A 204 -1.97 -0.87 0.11
CA ALA A 204 -2.89 -1.47 -0.84
C ALA A 204 -2.58 -1.04 -2.27
N ALA A 205 -2.93 -1.87 -3.24
CA ALA A 205 -2.85 -1.51 -4.65
C ALA A 205 -3.87 -2.27 -5.49
N PHE A 206 -4.48 -1.55 -6.43
CA PHE A 206 -5.10 -2.14 -7.60
C PHE A 206 -4.07 -2.10 -8.72
N PHE A 207 -3.66 -3.28 -9.20
CA PHE A 207 -2.71 -3.43 -10.31
C PHE A 207 -3.01 -2.47 -11.48
N GLY A 208 -2.00 -1.69 -11.87
CA GLY A 208 -2.06 -0.73 -12.97
C GLY A 208 -3.05 0.43 -12.80
N LYS A 209 -3.60 0.65 -11.60
CA LYS A 209 -4.62 1.69 -11.37
C LYS A 209 -4.26 2.65 -10.26
N TRP A 210 -4.18 2.18 -9.01
CA TRP A 210 -3.95 3.05 -7.84
C TRP A 210 -3.19 2.33 -6.74
N VAL A 211 -2.61 3.11 -5.84
CA VAL A 211 -1.97 2.63 -4.60
C VAL A 211 -2.46 3.42 -3.40
N GLY A 212 -2.47 2.76 -2.25
CA GLY A 212 -2.95 3.32 -1.00
C GLY A 212 -2.04 2.99 0.18
N LYS A 213 -2.07 3.85 1.18
CA LYS A 213 -1.46 3.61 2.49
C LYS A 213 -2.30 4.24 3.58
N GLY A 214 -2.23 3.70 4.78
CA GLY A 214 -2.87 4.30 5.93
C GLY A 214 -2.91 3.38 7.12
N THR A 215 -3.84 3.67 8.01
CA THR A 215 -4.28 2.79 9.08
C THR A 215 -5.68 2.30 8.72
N ILE A 216 -5.99 1.05 9.05
CA ILE A 216 -7.32 0.47 8.89
C ILE A 216 -7.80 -0.10 10.22
N ALA A 217 -9.06 0.15 10.53
CA ALA A 217 -9.72 -0.37 11.72
C ALA A 217 -11.01 -1.08 11.32
N HIS A 218 -11.44 -2.04 12.14
CA HIS A 218 -12.74 -2.68 11.97
C HIS A 218 -13.89 -1.67 12.13
N ASN A 219 -14.91 -1.78 11.28
CA ASN A 219 -16.20 -1.11 11.47
C ASN A 219 -17.33 -2.15 11.43
N PRO A 220 -18.08 -2.37 12.54
CA PRO A 220 -19.14 -3.36 12.61
C PRO A 220 -20.26 -3.20 11.57
N VAL A 221 -20.49 -1.99 11.06
CA VAL A 221 -21.51 -1.73 10.03
C VAL A 221 -21.22 -2.51 8.74
N LEU A 222 -19.93 -2.76 8.45
CA LEU A 222 -19.50 -3.54 7.29
C LEU A 222 -19.76 -5.05 7.45
N ASP A 223 -20.10 -5.52 8.66
CA ASP A 223 -20.52 -6.90 8.91
C ASP A 223 -22.04 -7.04 9.01
N ILE A 224 -22.73 -5.98 9.46
CA ILE A 224 -24.19 -5.96 9.66
C ILE A 224 -24.95 -5.88 8.33
N THR A 225 -24.36 -5.30 7.28
CA THR A 225 -24.92 -5.31 5.90
C THR A 225 -25.17 -6.73 5.33
N TYR A 226 -24.91 -7.78 6.11
CA TYR A 226 -25.29 -9.17 5.89
C TYR A 226 -26.73 -9.53 6.33
N ASP A 227 -27.41 -8.69 7.13
CA ASP A 227 -28.73 -8.97 7.71
C ASP A 227 -29.93 -8.36 6.95
N GLY A 228 -29.69 -7.75 5.79
CA GLY A 228 -30.73 -7.13 4.96
C GLY A 228 -31.06 -5.69 5.34
N SER A 229 -30.35 -5.07 6.30
CA SER A 229 -30.41 -3.62 6.52
C SER A 229 -29.55 -2.88 5.48
N ILE A 230 -30.20 -2.44 4.40
CA ILE A 230 -29.61 -1.72 3.28
C ILE A 230 -29.19 -0.31 3.74
N ILE A 231 -27.91 0.05 3.58
CA ILE A 231 -27.53 1.46 3.48
C ILE A 231 -28.11 1.95 2.15
N GLN A 232 -29.04 2.90 2.20
CA GLN A 232 -29.70 3.47 1.02
C GLN A 232 -28.66 3.84 -0.05
N GLY A 233 -28.71 3.17 -1.21
CA GLY A 233 -27.79 3.41 -2.34
C GLY A 233 -26.78 2.29 -2.62
N LEU A 234 -26.61 1.31 -1.72
CA LEU A 234 -25.87 0.08 -2.02
C LEU A 234 -26.78 -0.95 -2.67
N GLU A 235 -26.37 -1.56 -3.79
CA GLU A 235 -27.08 -2.70 -4.39
C GLU A 235 -27.26 -3.81 -3.35
N GLU A 236 -28.41 -4.51 -3.35
CA GLU A 236 -28.80 -5.54 -2.37
C GLU A 236 -27.74 -6.64 -2.14
N GLU A 237 -26.76 -6.79 -3.03
CA GLU A 237 -25.74 -7.85 -3.01
C GLU A 237 -24.32 -7.36 -2.66
N ALA A 238 -24.08 -6.04 -2.53
CA ALA A 238 -22.73 -5.49 -2.38
C ALA A 238 -22.26 -5.42 -0.92
N LYS A 239 -21.73 -6.54 -0.40
CA LYS A 239 -20.98 -6.56 0.87
C LYS A 239 -19.68 -5.76 0.73
N ILE A 240 -19.63 -4.54 1.27
CA ILE A 240 -18.42 -3.70 1.24
C ILE A 240 -17.36 -4.26 2.19
N ASP A 241 -16.19 -4.63 1.67
CA ASP A 241 -15.08 -5.13 2.48
C ASP A 241 -14.22 -4.00 3.07
N LEU A 242 -14.10 -2.89 2.34
CA LEU A 242 -13.14 -1.81 2.61
C LEU A 242 -13.76 -0.44 2.31
N VAL A 243 -13.77 0.46 3.29
CA VAL A 243 -14.01 1.89 3.09
C VAL A 243 -12.67 2.62 3.15
N ILE A 244 -12.25 3.21 2.03
CA ILE A 244 -10.93 3.84 1.89
C ILE A 244 -11.08 5.34 1.59
N PRO A 245 -10.56 6.24 2.46
CA PRO A 245 -10.67 7.67 2.21
C PRO A 245 -9.68 8.14 1.13
N LEU A 246 -10.03 9.22 0.43
CA LEU A 246 -9.20 9.84 -0.61
C LEU A 246 -7.81 10.22 -0.10
N SER A 247 -7.67 10.56 1.18
CA SER A 247 -6.37 10.80 1.81
C SER A 247 -5.49 9.55 1.87
N SER A 248 -6.03 8.33 1.93
CA SER A 248 -5.24 7.09 1.88
C SER A 248 -4.62 6.82 0.50
N LEU A 249 -5.32 7.24 -0.57
CA LEU A 249 -4.96 6.97 -1.97
C LEU A 249 -3.92 7.98 -2.46
N LYS A 250 -2.81 7.49 -3.04
CA LYS A 250 -1.70 8.34 -3.52
C LYS A 250 -1.50 8.16 -5.02
N GLY A 251 -1.31 9.26 -5.73
CA GLY A 251 -1.24 9.25 -7.19
C GLY A 251 -2.63 9.29 -7.80
N ASN A 252 -2.96 8.29 -8.62
CA ASN A 252 -4.28 8.10 -9.21
C ASN A 252 -5.29 7.78 -8.10
N LYS A 253 -6.39 8.53 -8.05
CA LYS A 253 -7.49 8.31 -7.11
C LYS A 253 -8.75 7.94 -7.90
N PRO A 254 -9.41 6.81 -7.58
CA PRO A 254 -10.74 6.54 -8.12
C PRO A 254 -11.74 7.62 -7.71
N LYS A 255 -12.87 7.70 -8.43
CA LYS A 255 -14.00 8.55 -8.04
C LYS A 255 -14.61 8.06 -6.72
N LEU A 256 -15.33 8.93 -6.03
CA LEU A 256 -16.14 8.55 -4.87
C LEU A 256 -17.20 7.50 -5.25
N GLY A 257 -17.61 6.70 -4.28
CA GLY A 257 -18.61 5.64 -4.45
C GLY A 257 -18.02 4.22 -4.46
N VAL A 258 -18.87 3.25 -4.79
CA VAL A 258 -18.56 1.81 -4.72
C VAL A 258 -17.79 1.35 -5.96
N HIS A 259 -16.80 0.50 -5.74
CA HIS A 259 -15.98 -0.12 -6.77
C HIS A 259 -15.78 -1.62 -6.45
N LYS A 260 -15.42 -2.38 -7.49
CA LYS A 260 -15.04 -3.79 -7.37
C LYS A 260 -13.66 -4.03 -7.97
N GLY A 261 -12.86 -4.87 -7.34
CA GLY A 261 -11.60 -5.30 -7.93
C GLY A 261 -10.77 -6.23 -7.06
N LYS A 262 -9.78 -6.85 -7.71
CA LYS A 262 -8.74 -7.64 -7.04
C LYS A 262 -7.69 -6.72 -6.46
N ILE A 263 -7.68 -6.55 -5.14
CA ILE A 263 -6.77 -5.64 -4.45
C ILE A 263 -5.67 -6.44 -3.77
N LEU A 264 -4.41 -6.09 -4.04
CA LEU A 264 -3.27 -6.58 -3.27
C LEU A 264 -3.11 -5.69 -2.04
N MET A 265 -3.14 -6.28 -0.85
CA MET A 265 -2.99 -5.59 0.42
C MET A 265 -1.85 -6.17 1.24
N GLY A 266 -1.17 -5.31 2.00
CA GLY A 266 -0.07 -5.70 2.85
C GLY A 266 -0.22 -5.16 4.27
N LEU A 267 -0.04 -6.04 5.25
CA LEU A 267 0.07 -5.67 6.66
C LEU A 267 1.50 -5.20 6.95
N VAL A 268 1.67 -3.96 7.40
CA VAL A 268 2.99 -3.41 7.77
C VAL A 268 3.25 -3.61 9.27
N PHE A 269 2.38 -3.06 10.12
CA PHE A 269 2.48 -3.14 11.57
C PHE A 269 1.08 -3.18 12.20
N GLU A 270 0.96 -3.81 13.36
CA GLU A 270 -0.24 -3.70 14.20
C GLU A 270 -0.06 -2.52 15.17
N ALA A 271 -1.17 -1.97 15.67
CA ALA A 271 -1.10 -0.97 16.74
C ALA A 271 -0.43 -1.57 17.99
N GLU A 272 0.73 -1.00 18.35
CA GLU A 272 1.47 -1.33 19.56
C GLU A 272 1.29 -0.21 20.58
N LYS A 273 1.07 -0.56 21.86
CA LYS A 273 1.19 0.42 22.95
C LYS A 273 2.66 0.83 23.06
N ARG A 274 3.01 1.96 22.46
CA ARG A 274 4.33 2.57 22.63
C ARG A 274 4.27 3.62 23.73
N LYS A 275 5.14 3.49 24.74
CA LYS A 275 5.49 4.66 25.56
C LYS A 275 6.27 5.60 24.66
N ALA A 276 5.79 6.83 24.49
CA ALA A 276 6.57 7.86 23.84
C ALA A 276 7.92 7.96 24.55
N LYS A 277 9.01 7.63 23.85
CA LYS A 277 10.34 8.04 24.29
C LYS A 277 10.41 9.54 24.03
N PRO A 278 10.82 10.38 25.00
CA PRO A 278 11.00 11.81 24.76
C PRO A 278 11.98 11.98 23.60
N GLY A 279 11.44 12.30 22.43
CA GLY A 279 12.16 12.66 21.23
C GLY A 279 11.89 14.13 20.98
N TRP A 280 12.97 14.90 20.76
CA TRP A 280 12.90 16.34 20.55
C TRP A 280 12.14 16.64 19.25
N MET A 281 10.86 16.98 19.35
CA MET A 281 10.16 17.72 18.30
C MET A 281 10.47 19.20 18.52
N LEU A 282 11.28 19.78 17.65
CA LEU A 282 11.49 21.23 17.59
C LEU A 282 10.21 21.86 17.06
N PHE A 283 9.40 22.42 17.96
CA PHE A 283 8.35 23.37 17.59
C PHE A 283 9.03 24.67 17.14
N HIS A 284 8.97 24.98 15.85
CA HIS A 284 9.27 26.32 15.38
C HIS A 284 8.04 27.18 15.67
N ILE A 285 8.00 27.80 16.85
CA ILE A 285 7.01 28.82 17.16
C ILE A 285 7.45 30.06 16.36
N LYS A 286 6.66 30.45 15.35
CA LYS A 286 6.75 31.80 14.79
C LYS A 286 6.30 32.76 15.89
N SER A 287 7.24 33.53 16.43
CA SER A 287 6.92 34.73 17.20
C SER A 287 6.21 35.72 16.28
N VAL A 288 5.10 36.26 16.77
CA VAL A 288 4.33 37.37 16.18
C VAL A 288 5.17 38.63 16.16
#